data_AF-A0A829A2W9-F1
#
_entry.id   AF-A0A829A2W9-F1
#
_cell.length_a   1.000
_cell.length_b   1.000
_cell.length_c   1.000
_cell.angle_alpha   90.00
_cell.angle_beta   90.00
_cell.angle_gamma   90.00
#
_symmetry.space_group_name_H-M   'P 1'
#
loop_
_entity.id
_entity.type
_entity.pdbx_description
1 polymer ?
#
loop_
_entity_poly.entity_id
_entity_poly.type
_entity_poly.pdbx_seq_one_letter_code
_entity_poly.pdbx_strand_id
1 'polypeptide(L)'
;MYGNMIIAQNVTPDPQGNGYFITNPTNSFSVLSTPTFHNLALLFNVSGIDPEKSHSLSLVLKSNKVNRTIINETIPAQFSSHNNLDDPNTIFSMNANIGLGSIQIDHLGRFDLFLYVDDIEICSSPLFFSKAKAIE
;
A
#
# COMPACT_ATOMS: atom_id res chain seq x y z
N MET A 1 -1.31 -15.02 -8.28
CA MET A 1 -1.86 -13.72 -7.81
C MET A 1 -1.25 -12.62 -8.66
N TYR A 2 -2.01 -11.56 -8.91
CA TYR A 2 -1.52 -10.32 -9.53
C TYR A 2 -2.21 -9.14 -8.86
N GLY A 3 -1.61 -7.96 -8.95
CA GLY A 3 -2.20 -6.78 -8.33
C GLY A 3 -1.58 -5.49 -8.79
N ASN A 4 -2.19 -4.39 -8.37
CA ASN A 4 -1.73 -3.04 -8.69
C ASN A 4 -1.85 -2.16 -7.45
N MET A 5 -0.99 -1.14 -7.35
CA MET A 5 -0.91 -0.24 -6.21
C MET A 5 -0.78 1.21 -6.67
N ILE A 6 -1.67 2.06 -6.16
CA ILE A 6 -1.69 3.51 -6.38
C ILE A 6 -1.35 4.20 -5.07
N ILE A 7 -0.51 5.24 -5.15
CA ILE A 7 -0.02 5.99 -4.01
C ILE A 7 -0.43 7.45 -4.13
N ALA A 8 -0.79 8.05 -3.00
CA ALA A 8 -1.21 9.45 -2.95
C ALA A 8 -0.67 10.19 -1.73
N GLN A 9 -0.45 11.49 -1.92
CA GLN A 9 -0.18 12.44 -0.85
C GLN A 9 -1.50 12.92 -0.26
N ASN A 10 -1.58 13.03 1.07
CA ASN A 10 -2.72 13.64 1.79
C ASN A 10 -4.06 13.01 1.43
N VAL A 11 -4.43 11.99 2.19
CA VAL A 11 -5.67 11.29 1.97
C VAL A 11 -6.65 11.69 3.04
N THR A 12 -7.72 12.34 2.61
CA THR A 12 -8.81 12.70 3.50
C THR A 12 -9.62 11.44 3.77
N PRO A 13 -9.72 10.99 5.03
CA PRO A 13 -10.66 9.92 5.36
C PRO A 13 -12.05 10.36 4.91
N ASP A 14 -12.78 9.46 4.27
CA ASP A 14 -14.19 9.68 3.99
C ASP A 14 -14.88 10.03 5.31
N PRO A 15 -15.55 11.19 5.44
CA PRO A 15 -16.28 11.56 6.65
C PRO A 15 -17.31 10.51 7.09
N GLN A 16 -17.76 9.66 6.17
CA GLN A 16 -18.69 8.56 6.45
C GLN A 16 -17.99 7.26 6.90
N GLY A 17 -16.66 7.21 6.91
CA GLY A 17 -15.87 6.05 7.31
C GLY A 17 -15.78 4.94 6.27
N ASN A 18 -16.26 5.15 5.04
CA ASN A 18 -16.18 4.13 3.98
C ASN A 18 -14.79 4.01 3.36
N GLY A 19 -13.82 4.81 3.82
CA GLY A 19 -12.48 4.76 3.32
C GLY A 19 -11.77 6.09 3.24
N TYR A 20 -11.16 6.34 2.09
CA TYR A 20 -10.13 7.34 1.86
C TYR A 20 -10.27 7.84 0.42
N PHE A 21 -10.42 9.14 0.24
CA PHE A 21 -10.40 9.74 -1.10
C PHE A 21 -8.96 10.06 -1.50
N ILE A 22 -8.50 9.45 -2.59
CA ILE A 22 -7.26 9.88 -3.23
C ILE A 22 -7.56 11.15 -4.02
N THR A 23 -6.89 12.24 -3.66
CA THR A 23 -6.76 13.42 -4.51
C THR A 23 -5.31 13.50 -4.99
N ASN A 24 -5.10 13.83 -6.27
CA ASN A 24 -3.77 14.00 -6.87
C ASN A 24 -2.79 12.83 -6.60
N PRO A 25 -3.07 11.61 -7.14
CA PRO A 25 -2.15 10.49 -7.00
C PRO A 25 -0.75 10.90 -7.50
N THR A 26 0.23 10.76 -6.62
CA THR A 26 1.62 11.12 -6.90
C THR A 26 2.52 10.13 -6.17
N ASN A 27 3.64 9.84 -6.81
CA ASN A 27 4.74 9.11 -6.22
C ASN A 27 5.95 10.00 -5.95
N SER A 28 5.81 11.31 -6.14
CA SER A 28 6.89 12.29 -6.01
C SER A 28 6.53 13.31 -4.94
N PHE A 29 7.40 13.44 -3.94
CA PHE A 29 7.17 14.22 -2.73
C PHE A 29 8.34 15.17 -2.50
N SER A 30 8.04 16.43 -2.20
CA SER A 30 9.05 17.41 -1.82
C SER A 30 9.08 17.58 -0.30
N VAL A 31 10.27 17.46 0.29
CA VAL A 31 10.50 17.59 1.74
C VAL A 31 11.54 18.65 2.04
N LEU A 32 11.41 19.33 3.18
CA LEU A 32 12.35 20.40 3.59
C LEU A 32 13.73 19.85 3.99
N SER A 33 13.74 18.72 4.68
CA SER A 33 14.93 18.05 5.18
C SER A 33 14.69 16.54 5.36
N THR A 34 15.77 15.80 5.57
CA THR A 34 15.76 14.39 5.97
C THR A 34 16.69 14.21 7.18
N PRO A 35 16.37 13.30 8.13
CA PRO A 35 15.20 12.44 8.16
C PRO A 35 13.90 13.23 8.42
N THR A 36 12.78 12.74 7.89
CA THR A 36 11.45 13.32 8.11
C THR A 36 10.37 12.24 8.16
N PHE A 37 9.23 12.53 8.75
CA PHE A 37 8.06 11.64 8.70
C PHE A 37 7.10 12.10 7.61
N HIS A 38 6.60 11.15 6.82
CA HIS A 38 5.69 11.41 5.73
C HIS A 38 4.46 10.52 5.83
N ASN A 39 3.28 11.10 5.66
CA ASN A 39 2.03 10.36 5.62
C ASN A 39 1.72 10.01 4.16
N LEU A 40 1.50 8.73 3.89
CA LEU A 40 1.06 8.24 2.59
C LEU A 40 -0.30 7.57 2.75
N ALA A 41 -1.06 7.45 1.68
CA ALA A 41 -2.01 6.36 1.60
C ALA A 41 -1.86 5.58 0.31
N LEU A 42 -2.37 4.36 0.38
CA LEU A 42 -2.23 3.34 -0.63
C LEU A 42 -3.62 2.82 -0.96
N LEU A 43 -3.89 2.66 -2.25
CA LEU A 43 -4.98 1.83 -2.73
C LEU A 43 -4.37 0.68 -3.50
N PHE A 44 -4.75 -0.54 -3.16
CA PHE A 44 -4.34 -1.70 -3.93
C PHE A 44 -5.51 -2.61 -4.22
N ASN A 45 -5.36 -3.34 -5.32
CA ASN A 45 -6.21 -4.46 -5.69
C ASN A 45 -5.29 -5.67 -5.92
N VAL A 46 -5.63 -6.80 -5.30
CA VAL A 46 -4.97 -8.08 -5.53
C VAL A 46 -6.03 -9.11 -5.94
N SER A 47 -5.80 -9.80 -7.04
CA SER A 47 -6.66 -10.87 -7.56
C SER A 47 -6.00 -12.24 -7.44
N GLY A 48 -6.85 -13.28 -7.40
CA GLY A 48 -6.44 -14.68 -7.27
C GLY A 48 -6.09 -15.08 -5.84
N ILE A 49 -6.76 -14.45 -4.86
CA ILE A 49 -6.66 -14.77 -3.43
C ILE A 49 -7.60 -15.94 -3.14
N ASP A 50 -7.22 -16.83 -2.22
CA ASP A 50 -8.07 -17.93 -1.76
C ASP A 50 -8.87 -17.47 -0.54
N PRO A 51 -10.16 -17.15 -0.69
CA PRO A 51 -10.88 -16.48 0.39
C PRO A 51 -11.26 -17.43 1.55
N GLU A 52 -10.99 -18.73 1.41
CA GLU A 52 -11.13 -19.74 2.48
C GLU A 52 -9.90 -19.80 3.40
N LYS A 53 -8.79 -19.15 3.03
CA LYS A 53 -7.58 -19.10 3.82
C LYS A 53 -7.32 -17.69 4.35
N SER A 54 -6.69 -17.63 5.51
CA SER A 54 -6.08 -16.38 5.97
C SER A 54 -4.81 -16.13 5.17
N HIS A 55 -4.56 -14.87 4.85
CA HIS A 55 -3.41 -14.43 4.06
C HIS A 55 -2.57 -13.43 4.84
N SER A 56 -1.24 -13.54 4.72
CA SER A 56 -0.35 -12.51 5.27
C SER A 56 -0.23 -11.36 4.27
N LEU A 57 -0.39 -10.12 4.74
CA LEU A 57 -0.21 -8.92 3.96
C LEU A 57 0.98 -8.16 4.53
N SER A 58 2.01 -7.90 3.72
CA SER A 58 3.07 -7.01 4.14
C SER A 58 3.41 -5.93 3.11
N LEU A 59 3.73 -4.75 3.63
CA LEU A 59 4.26 -3.64 2.85
C LEU A 59 5.67 -3.36 3.30
N VAL A 60 6.63 -3.43 2.37
CA VAL A 60 8.05 -3.27 2.66
C VAL A 60 8.60 -2.10 1.87
N LEU A 61 9.14 -1.11 2.57
CA LEU A 61 9.85 0.01 1.97
C LEU A 61 11.32 -0.34 1.82
N LYS A 62 11.81 -0.25 0.58
CA LYS A 62 13.19 -0.53 0.24
C LYS A 62 13.85 0.68 -0.42
N SER A 63 15.15 0.82 -0.19
CA SER A 63 16.07 1.67 -0.94
C SER A 63 17.45 1.02 -0.87
N ASN A 64 18.48 1.68 -1.40
CA ASN A 64 19.86 1.22 -1.21
C ASN A 64 20.32 1.19 0.26
N LYS A 65 19.61 1.87 1.17
CA LYS A 65 19.99 2.01 2.59
C LYS A 65 18.94 1.48 3.57
N VAL A 66 17.71 1.27 3.10
CA VAL A 66 16.55 0.95 3.94
C VAL A 66 15.93 -0.34 3.44
N ASN A 67 15.59 -1.23 4.36
CA ASN A 67 14.69 -2.36 4.12
C ASN A 67 13.83 -2.51 5.39
N ARG A 68 12.59 -2.03 5.31
CA ARG A 68 11.74 -1.88 6.49
C ARG A 68 10.31 -2.31 6.18
N THR A 69 9.78 -3.22 6.97
CA THR A 69 8.35 -3.55 6.97
C THR A 69 7.57 -2.41 7.60
N ILE A 70 6.65 -1.81 6.85
CA ILE A 70 5.74 -0.75 7.31
C ILE A 70 4.44 -1.35 7.83
N ILE A 71 3.93 -2.38 7.16
CA ILE A 71 2.73 -3.11 7.55
C ILE A 71 3.03 -4.59 7.54
N ASN A 72 2.50 -5.30 8.54
CA ASN A 72 2.45 -6.74 8.60
C ASN A 72 1.15 -7.15 9.26
N GLU A 73 0.15 -7.48 8.44
CA GLU A 73 -1.21 -7.77 8.88
C GLU A 73 -1.63 -9.15 8.40
N THR A 74 -2.60 -9.73 9.10
CA THR A 74 -3.27 -10.95 8.62
C THR A 74 -4.64 -10.58 8.12
N ILE A 75 -4.90 -10.86 6.86
CA ILE A 75 -6.26 -10.82 6.31
C ILE A 75 -6.90 -12.14 6.70
N PRO A 76 -7.92 -12.15 7.57
CA PRO A 76 -8.56 -13.39 7.98
C PRO A 76 -9.31 -13.99 6.78
N ALA A 77 -9.43 -15.33 6.77
CA ALA A 77 -10.36 -16.01 5.88
C ALA A 77 -11.74 -15.37 5.99
N GLN A 78 -12.33 -15.00 4.85
CA GLN A 78 -13.60 -14.26 4.83
C GLN A 78 -14.81 -15.18 4.65
N PHE A 79 -14.61 -16.44 4.27
CA PHE A 79 -15.68 -17.42 4.19
C PHE A 79 -15.72 -18.35 5.40
N SER A 80 -16.67 -18.10 6.29
CA SER A 80 -17.14 -19.11 7.25
C SER A 80 -18.44 -19.71 6.75
N SER A 81 -18.39 -20.59 5.75
CA SER A 81 -19.51 -21.40 5.22
C SER A 81 -20.73 -20.63 4.64
N HIS A 82 -21.23 -21.11 3.50
CA HIS A 82 -22.50 -20.75 2.82
C HIS A 82 -22.46 -19.58 1.82
N ASN A 83 -22.11 -19.86 0.57
CA ASN A 83 -23.06 -19.87 -0.57
C ASN A 83 -22.31 -20.01 -1.92
N ASN A 84 -22.72 -21.01 -2.72
CA ASN A 84 -22.44 -21.24 -4.14
C ASN A 84 -20.97 -21.13 -4.64
N LEU A 85 -20.23 -22.24 -4.48
CA LEU A 85 -18.89 -22.47 -5.06
C LEU A 85 -18.94 -23.39 -6.30
N ASP A 86 -19.91 -23.23 -7.19
CA ASP A 86 -20.03 -24.09 -8.37
C ASP A 86 -19.37 -23.54 -9.65
N ASP A 87 -18.80 -22.33 -9.63
CA ASP A 87 -18.00 -21.82 -10.77
C ASP A 87 -16.50 -21.84 -10.47
N PRO A 88 -15.75 -22.84 -10.97
CA PRO A 88 -14.30 -22.95 -10.79
C PRO A 88 -13.51 -21.82 -11.47
N ASN A 89 -14.17 -20.94 -12.23
CA ASN A 89 -13.55 -19.76 -12.84
C ASN A 89 -13.68 -18.48 -12.01
N THR A 90 -14.28 -18.54 -10.82
CA THR A 90 -14.44 -17.37 -9.95
C THR A 90 -13.08 -16.91 -9.44
N ILE A 91 -12.63 -15.72 -9.87
CA ILE A 91 -11.41 -15.08 -9.36
C ILE A 91 -11.79 -14.13 -8.24
N PHE A 92 -11.40 -14.45 -7.01
CA PHE A 92 -11.57 -13.54 -5.88
C PHE A 92 -10.51 -12.44 -5.90
N SER A 93 -10.96 -11.22 -5.56
CA SER A 93 -10.10 -10.05 -5.46
C SER A 93 -10.31 -9.33 -4.14
N MET A 94 -9.22 -8.90 -3.54
CA MET A 94 -9.21 -8.03 -2.37
C MET A 94 -8.84 -6.61 -2.81
N ASN A 95 -9.61 -5.64 -2.33
CA ASN A 95 -9.28 -4.22 -2.44
C ASN A 95 -9.11 -3.67 -1.04
N ALA A 96 -8.08 -2.88 -0.81
CA ALA A 96 -7.95 -2.13 0.44
C ALA A 96 -7.43 -0.73 0.17
N ASN A 97 -7.87 0.18 1.03
CA ASN A 97 -7.26 1.48 1.19
C ASN A 97 -6.57 1.54 2.55
N ILE A 98 -5.30 1.92 2.55
CA ILE A 98 -4.53 1.96 3.77
C ILE A 98 -3.86 3.30 3.90
N GLY A 99 -4.18 4.00 4.99
CA GLY A 99 -3.39 5.15 5.45
C GLY A 99 -2.11 4.64 6.10
N LEU A 100 -0.97 4.96 5.51
CA LEU A 100 0.34 4.78 6.12
C LEU A 100 0.72 6.05 6.88
N GLY A 101 0.43 6.05 8.17
CA GLY A 101 0.83 7.13 9.07
C GLY A 101 2.34 7.12 9.33
N SER A 102 2.97 8.29 9.23
CA SER A 102 4.32 8.58 9.73
C SER A 102 5.41 7.58 9.27
N ILE A 103 5.56 7.41 7.97
CA ILE A 103 6.71 6.68 7.41
C ILE A 103 7.95 7.56 7.52
N GLN A 104 9.01 7.05 8.15
CA GLN A 104 10.27 7.76 8.20
C GLN A 104 11.02 7.67 6.87
N ILE A 105 11.39 8.82 6.34
CA ILE A 105 12.18 9.00 5.11
C ILE A 105 13.55 9.50 5.51
N ASP A 106 14.54 8.61 5.42
CA ASP A 106 15.88 8.85 5.98
C ASP A 106 16.80 9.67 5.04
N HIS A 107 16.47 9.73 3.75
CA HIS A 107 17.27 10.43 2.74
C HIS A 107 16.43 10.80 1.52
N LEU A 108 16.95 11.72 0.72
CA LEU A 108 16.37 12.08 -0.58
C LEU A 108 16.70 11.00 -1.62
N GLY A 109 15.85 10.89 -2.64
CA GLY A 109 16.02 9.95 -3.74
C GLY A 109 14.86 8.97 -3.88
N ARG A 110 15.15 7.83 -4.51
CA ARG A 110 14.16 6.78 -4.80
C ARG A 110 14.08 5.79 -3.65
N PHE A 111 12.85 5.48 -3.28
CA PHE A 111 12.46 4.29 -2.52
C PHE A 111 11.52 3.47 -3.40
N ASP A 112 11.38 2.20 -3.08
CA ASP A 112 10.40 1.32 -3.71
C ASP A 112 9.57 0.69 -2.59
N LEU A 113 8.25 0.82 -2.71
CA LEU A 113 7.30 0.20 -1.80
C LEU A 113 6.80 -1.08 -2.44
N PHE A 114 6.99 -2.20 -1.77
CA PHE A 114 6.62 -3.54 -2.25
C PHE A 114 5.44 -4.07 -1.45
N LEU A 115 4.45 -4.61 -2.17
CA LEU A 115 3.33 -5.34 -1.60
C LEU A 115 3.61 -6.84 -1.71
N TYR A 116 3.56 -7.54 -0.58
CA TYR A 116 3.62 -9.00 -0.51
C TYR A 116 2.31 -9.57 0.02
N VAL A 117 1.89 -10.69 -0.56
CA VAL A 117 0.83 -11.55 -0.03
C VAL A 117 1.40 -12.97 0.10
N ASP A 118 1.35 -13.56 1.28
CA ASP A 118 1.94 -14.88 1.59
C ASP A 118 3.41 -15.00 1.16
N ASP A 119 4.20 -13.96 1.46
CA ASP A 119 5.61 -13.82 1.06
C ASP A 119 5.86 -13.76 -0.46
N ILE A 120 4.81 -13.71 -1.28
CA ILE A 120 4.89 -13.52 -2.73
C ILE A 120 4.80 -12.04 -3.05
N GLU A 121 5.79 -11.52 -3.76
CA GLU A 121 5.75 -10.15 -4.27
C GLU A 121 4.65 -10.01 -5.33
N ILE A 122 3.67 -9.13 -5.06
CA ILE A 122 2.53 -8.93 -5.95
C ILE A 122 2.78 -7.75 -6.89
N CYS A 123 3.22 -6.63 -6.33
CA CYS A 123 3.54 -5.43 -7.10
C CYS A 123 4.46 -4.51 -6.29
N SER A 124 5.05 -3.53 -6.98
CA SER A 124 5.81 -2.46 -6.36
C SER A 124 5.48 -1.13 -6.98
N SER A 125 5.70 -0.07 -6.22
CA SER A 125 5.55 1.30 -6.71
C SER A 125 6.71 2.15 -6.20
N PRO A 126 7.36 2.93 -7.07
CA PRO A 126 8.45 3.80 -6.66
C PRO A 126 7.90 4.98 -5.86
N LEU A 127 8.72 5.55 -4.98
CA LEU A 127 8.50 6.80 -4.27
C LEU A 127 9.75 7.67 -4.44
N PHE A 128 9.58 8.92 -4.86
CA PHE A 128 10.68 9.86 -5.09
C PHE A 128 10.59 11.02 -4.11
N PHE A 129 11.63 11.19 -3.29
CA PHE A 129 11.72 12.30 -2.34
C PHE A 129 12.78 13.30 -2.80
N SER A 130 12.36 14.53 -3.07
CA SER A 130 13.24 15.63 -3.47
C SER A 130 13.27 16.75 -2.43
N LYS A 131 14.33 17.56 -2.44
CA LYS A 131 14.39 18.77 -1.60
C LYS A 131 13.38 19.78 -2.12
N ALA A 132 12.50 20.28 -1.26
CA ALA A 132 11.60 21.38 -1.59
C ALA A 132 12.43 22.63 -1.91
N LYS A 133 12.03 23.37 -2.95
CA LYS A 133 12.60 24.70 -3.22
C LYS A 133 12.08 25.68 -2.17
N ALA A 134 12.95 26.54 -1.66
CA ALA A 134 12.51 27.70 -0.90
C ALA A 134 11.67 28.60 -1.83
N ILE A 135 10.57 29.12 -1.32
CA ILE A 135 9.84 30.19 -1.99
C ILE A 135 10.64 31.46 -1.72
N GLU A 136 11.21 32.06 -2.77
CA GLU A 136 11.86 33.38 -2.72
C GLU A 136 10.81 34.51 -2.70
#